data_AF-A0A3B8WYF4-F1
#
_entry.id   AF-A0A3B8WYF4-F1
#
_cell.length_a   1.000
_cell.length_b   1.000
_cell.length_c   1.000
_cell.angle_alpha   90.00
_cell.angle_beta   90.00
_cell.angle_gamma   90.00
#
_symmetry.space_group_name_H-M   'P 1'
#
loop_
_entity.id
_entity.type
_entity.pdbx_description
1 polymer ?
#
loop_
_entity_poly.entity_id
_entity_poly.type
_entity_poly.pdbx_seq_one_letter_code
_entity_poly.pdbx_strand_id
1 'polypeptide(L)'
;MNANDKLFTSSSAAFNPESVKPFPASRKTYISGSRDDIQVPMREISLSPTVDRDGNAQDNDSICVYDTSGPYSDPDADLDMRKGLPALRTPWIEMREDTTVLDQPTSRYGRERQLDSTTAHLRFEHIRAPRKAIEGKNVSQMHYARQGIITPEMEFIAIRENQCRESVREALLLQQHPGENFGAAIPADITPEFVRSEVARGRAVIPANVNHPELEPMIIGRNFLVKINGNIGNSAITSSIAEEVDKMVWGTRWGADTIMDLSTGKNIHETREWILRNSPVPIGTVPIYQALEKVDGKAEELTWEIFKDTLIEQAEQGVDYFTIHAGVLLRYVPLTASRLTGIVSRGGSIMA
;
A
#
# COMPACT_ATOMS: atom_id res chain seq x y z
N MET A 1 11.10 -27.10 1.16
CA MET A 1 11.88 -26.28 0.20
C MET A 1 10.98 -26.13 -1.01
N ASN A 2 10.48 -24.93 -1.30
CA ASN A 2 9.77 -24.68 -2.55
C ASN A 2 10.76 -24.90 -3.70
N ALA A 3 10.31 -25.55 -4.77
CA ALA A 3 11.18 -25.91 -5.90
C ALA A 3 11.75 -24.68 -6.63
N ASN A 4 11.08 -23.51 -6.54
CA ASN A 4 11.45 -22.28 -7.26
C ASN A 4 12.43 -21.37 -6.51
N ASP A 5 12.53 -21.45 -5.17
CA ASP A 5 13.44 -20.58 -4.40
C ASP A 5 14.92 -20.86 -4.72
N LYS A 6 15.27 -22.07 -5.17
CA LYS A 6 16.63 -22.42 -5.56
C LYS A 6 17.13 -21.69 -6.83
N LEU A 7 16.23 -21.04 -7.56
CA LEU A 7 16.54 -20.34 -8.81
C LEU A 7 16.54 -18.81 -8.67
N PHE A 8 15.96 -18.25 -7.60
CA PHE A 8 15.95 -16.81 -7.41
C PHE A 8 17.24 -16.34 -6.74
N THR A 9 17.89 -15.38 -7.37
CA THR A 9 18.97 -14.58 -6.80
C THR A 9 18.61 -13.11 -6.97
N SER A 10 19.08 -12.23 -6.09
CA SER A 10 18.92 -10.78 -6.27
C SER A 10 19.37 -10.32 -7.66
N SER A 11 20.43 -10.92 -8.21
CA SER A 11 20.94 -10.62 -9.56
C SER A 11 20.02 -11.02 -10.72
N SER A 12 19.08 -11.94 -10.52
CA SER A 12 18.13 -12.39 -11.55
C SER A 12 16.76 -11.73 -11.47
N ALA A 13 16.57 -10.77 -10.55
CA ALA A 13 15.30 -10.08 -10.35
C ALA A 13 14.97 -9.16 -11.54
N ALA A 14 13.84 -9.41 -12.20
CA ALA A 14 13.37 -8.63 -13.34
C ALA A 14 11.83 -8.63 -13.39
N PHE A 15 11.23 -7.50 -13.78
CA PHE A 15 9.78 -7.40 -13.91
C PHE A 15 9.28 -8.21 -15.11
N ASN A 16 8.06 -8.72 -14.99
CA ASN A 16 7.35 -9.28 -16.14
C ASN A 16 6.99 -8.14 -17.12
N PRO A 17 7.45 -8.18 -18.39
CA PRO A 17 7.21 -7.12 -19.36
C PRO A 17 5.72 -6.80 -19.58
N GLU A 18 4.84 -7.80 -19.47
CA GLU A 18 3.38 -7.61 -19.62
C GLU A 18 2.78 -6.83 -18.45
N SER A 19 3.35 -6.98 -17.25
CA SER A 19 2.90 -6.29 -16.03
C SER A 19 3.25 -4.79 -16.06
N VAL A 20 4.33 -4.40 -16.75
CA VAL A 20 4.85 -3.02 -16.78
C VAL A 20 4.62 -2.29 -18.11
N LYS A 21 3.82 -2.85 -19.00
CA LYS A 21 3.48 -2.21 -20.28
C LYS A 21 2.48 -1.05 -20.06
N PRO A 22 2.56 0.07 -20.79
CA PRO A 22 1.47 1.07 -20.77
C PRO A 22 0.11 0.45 -21.14
N PHE A 23 -0.97 0.99 -20.58
CA PHE A 23 -2.32 0.55 -20.95
C PHE A 23 -2.66 0.96 -22.40
N PRO A 24 -3.43 0.14 -23.13
CA PRO A 24 -3.87 0.51 -24.47
C PRO A 24 -4.70 1.80 -24.42
N ALA A 25 -4.50 2.67 -25.41
CA ALA A 25 -5.17 3.96 -25.54
C ALA A 25 -5.13 4.84 -24.28
N SER A 26 -4.16 4.62 -23.38
CA SER A 26 -4.00 5.42 -22.18
C SER A 26 -2.57 5.90 -22.01
N ARG A 27 -2.40 7.01 -21.29
CA ARG A 27 -1.09 7.49 -20.82
C ARG A 27 -1.15 7.75 -19.32
N LYS A 28 -0.01 7.53 -18.64
CA LYS A 28 0.19 8.05 -17.29
C LYS A 28 0.25 9.58 -17.38
N THR A 29 -0.40 10.27 -16.45
CA THR A 29 -0.27 11.72 -16.29
C THR A 29 -0.12 12.06 -14.81
N TYR A 30 0.39 13.25 -14.52
CA TYR A 30 0.61 13.72 -13.16
C TYR A 30 0.00 15.10 -12.99
N ILE A 31 -0.81 15.27 -11.95
CA ILE A 31 -1.34 16.57 -11.54
C ILE A 31 -0.39 17.16 -10.50
N SER A 32 0.16 18.34 -10.78
CA SER A 32 1.00 19.04 -9.82
C SER A 32 0.18 19.65 -8.69
N GLY A 33 0.61 19.45 -7.45
CA GLY A 33 0.06 20.12 -6.28
C GLY A 33 0.64 21.52 -6.07
N SER A 34 0.50 22.04 -4.85
CA SER A 34 1.05 23.34 -4.45
C SER A 34 2.57 23.42 -4.46
N ARG A 35 3.25 22.27 -4.54
CA ARG A 35 4.70 22.11 -4.60
C ARG A 35 5.09 21.18 -5.74
N ASP A 36 6.24 21.43 -6.35
CA ASP A 36 6.76 20.66 -7.49
C ASP A 36 6.98 19.17 -7.17
N ASP A 37 7.23 18.83 -5.91
CA ASP A 37 7.42 17.45 -5.46
C ASP A 37 6.10 16.68 -5.20
N ILE A 38 4.95 17.34 -5.29
CA ILE A 38 3.62 16.72 -5.21
C ILE A 38 3.13 16.49 -6.63
N GLN A 39 3.46 15.32 -7.19
CA GLN A 39 3.01 14.88 -8.51
C GLN A 39 2.02 13.72 -8.35
N VAL A 40 0.73 14.00 -8.54
CA VAL A 40 -0.35 13.05 -8.24
C VAL A 40 -0.69 12.23 -9.50
N PRO A 41 -0.45 10.92 -9.51
CA PRO A 41 -0.60 10.09 -10.69
C PRO A 41 -2.07 9.82 -11.00
N MET A 42 -2.38 9.93 -12.28
CA MET A 42 -3.64 9.58 -12.90
C MET A 42 -3.39 8.86 -14.21
N ARG A 43 -4.45 8.33 -14.81
CA ARG A 43 -4.41 7.78 -16.16
C ARG A 43 -5.39 8.51 -17.06
N GLU A 44 -4.90 9.02 -18.18
CA GLU A 44 -5.75 9.62 -19.21
C GLU A 44 -6.03 8.61 -20.31
N ILE A 45 -7.29 8.42 -20.64
CA ILE A 45 -7.77 7.54 -21.71
C ILE A 45 -8.13 8.41 -22.91
N SER A 46 -7.43 8.18 -24.02
CA SER A 46 -7.73 8.84 -25.30
C SER A 46 -8.97 8.22 -25.91
N LEU A 47 -9.91 9.07 -26.33
CA LEU A 47 -11.13 8.65 -27.01
C LEU A 47 -10.97 8.79 -28.53
N SER A 48 -11.59 7.89 -29.29
CA SER A 48 -11.69 8.05 -30.74
C SER A 48 -12.58 9.24 -31.08
N PRO A 49 -12.34 9.97 -32.18
CA PRO A 49 -13.23 11.04 -32.62
C PRO A 49 -14.67 10.55 -32.86
N THR A 50 -15.65 11.39 -32.54
CA THR A 50 -17.05 11.18 -32.89
C THR A 50 -17.24 11.55 -34.35
N VAL A 51 -17.79 10.64 -35.16
CA VAL A 51 -18.09 10.89 -36.58
C VAL A 51 -19.59 11.09 -36.74
N ASP A 52 -20.00 12.25 -37.27
CA ASP A 52 -21.40 12.56 -37.53
C ASP A 52 -21.93 11.85 -38.80
N ARG A 53 -23.22 12.07 -39.10
CA ARG A 53 -23.87 11.45 -40.28
C ARG A 53 -23.33 11.95 -41.62
N ASP A 54 -22.70 13.12 -41.63
CA ASP A 54 -22.12 13.76 -42.82
C ASP A 54 -20.62 13.44 -42.98
N GLY A 55 -20.06 12.65 -42.04
CA GLY A 55 -18.66 12.22 -42.05
C GLY A 55 -17.70 13.20 -41.40
N ASN A 56 -18.19 14.26 -40.73
CA ASN A 56 -17.32 15.17 -40.00
C ASN A 56 -16.88 14.53 -38.69
N ALA A 57 -15.57 14.55 -38.42
CA ALA A 57 -14.99 14.06 -37.18
C ALA A 57 -14.86 15.20 -36.16
N GLN A 58 -15.30 14.94 -34.94
CA GLN A 58 -15.11 15.80 -33.77
C GLN A 58 -14.25 15.06 -32.75
N ASP A 59 -13.13 15.67 -32.35
CA ASP A 59 -12.29 15.13 -31.28
C ASP A 59 -13.05 15.17 -29.93
N ASN A 60 -12.85 14.14 -29.13
CA ASN A 60 -13.43 14.03 -27.79
C ASN A 60 -12.32 14.29 -26.74
N ASP A 61 -12.66 14.97 -25.65
CA ASP A 61 -11.73 15.17 -24.54
C ASP A 61 -11.31 13.81 -23.93
N SER A 62 -10.06 13.73 -23.44
CA SER A 62 -9.58 12.51 -22.78
C SER A 62 -10.22 12.33 -21.41
N ILE A 63 -10.47 11.07 -21.00
CA ILE A 63 -11.02 10.78 -19.68
C ILE A 63 -9.89 10.51 -18.70
N CYS A 64 -9.75 11.36 -17.68
CA CYS A 64 -8.86 11.13 -16.55
C CYS A 64 -9.52 10.19 -15.52
N VAL A 65 -8.80 9.16 -15.12
CA VAL A 65 -9.25 8.17 -14.12
C VAL A 65 -8.20 7.96 -13.04
N TYR A 66 -8.65 7.55 -11.86
CA TYR A 66 -7.77 7.10 -10.77
C TYR A 66 -6.87 5.97 -11.25
N ASP A 67 -5.59 6.00 -10.85
CA ASP A 67 -4.61 5.00 -11.22
C ASP A 67 -3.74 4.61 -10.03
N THR A 68 -3.75 3.32 -9.71
CA THR A 68 -3.00 2.67 -8.61
C THR A 68 -1.74 1.98 -9.10
N SER A 69 -1.51 1.92 -10.41
CA SER A 69 -0.40 1.16 -11.00
C SER A 69 0.99 1.71 -10.68
N GLY A 70 1.08 2.89 -10.05
CA GLY A 70 2.33 3.59 -9.79
C GLY A 70 3.18 3.80 -11.03
N PRO A 71 4.52 3.86 -10.91
CA PRO A 71 5.41 4.05 -12.05
C PRO A 71 5.38 2.91 -13.09
N TYR A 72 4.75 1.78 -12.80
CA TYR A 72 4.75 0.60 -13.67
C TYR A 72 4.02 0.76 -14.99
N SER A 73 3.10 1.72 -15.11
CA SER A 73 2.44 2.01 -16.39
C SER A 73 2.99 3.27 -17.07
N ASP A 74 4.05 3.87 -16.51
CA ASP A 74 4.71 5.05 -17.04
C ASP A 74 5.86 4.63 -17.97
N PRO A 75 5.78 4.92 -19.28
CA PRO A 75 6.83 4.53 -20.22
C PRO A 75 8.17 5.25 -19.97
N ASP A 76 8.16 6.37 -19.24
CA ASP A 76 9.36 7.18 -18.98
C ASP A 76 10.03 6.82 -17.63
N ALA A 77 9.44 5.90 -16.85
CA ALA A 77 10.00 5.48 -15.56
C ALA A 77 11.21 4.54 -15.71
N ASP A 78 12.31 4.82 -14.98
CA ASP A 78 13.45 3.90 -14.83
C ASP A 78 13.11 2.80 -13.82
N LEU A 79 12.56 1.68 -14.31
CA LEU A 79 12.15 0.55 -13.49
C LEU A 79 13.29 -0.48 -13.32
N ASP A 80 13.79 -0.62 -12.09
CA ASP A 80 14.68 -1.72 -11.70
C ASP A 80 14.21 -2.32 -10.37
N MET A 81 13.78 -3.58 -10.41
CA MET A 81 13.24 -4.28 -9.25
C MET A 81 14.22 -4.30 -8.07
N ARG A 82 15.53 -4.29 -8.35
CA ARG A 82 16.60 -4.35 -7.34
C ARG A 82 16.86 -2.99 -6.71
N LYS A 83 16.62 -1.90 -7.45
CA LYS A 83 16.68 -0.53 -6.92
C LYS A 83 15.46 -0.20 -6.06
N GLY A 84 14.31 -0.78 -6.41
CA GLY A 84 13.02 -0.41 -5.85
C GLY A 84 12.48 0.88 -6.47
N LEU A 85 11.31 1.32 -6.02
CA LEU A 85 10.69 2.55 -6.49
C LEU A 85 11.35 3.80 -5.89
N PRO A 86 11.23 4.95 -6.56
CA PRO A 86 11.65 6.23 -6.00
C PRO A 86 10.98 6.51 -4.65
N ALA A 87 11.77 6.99 -3.69
CA ALA A 87 11.32 7.25 -2.32
C ALA A 87 10.59 8.60 -2.19
N LEU A 88 9.50 8.77 -2.95
CA LEU A 88 8.71 10.00 -3.13
C LEU A 88 8.50 10.80 -1.83
N ARG A 89 8.13 10.14 -0.74
CA ARG A 89 7.75 10.80 0.52
C ARG A 89 8.92 11.17 1.41
N THR A 90 10.15 10.79 1.08
CA THR A 90 11.33 11.05 1.93
C THR A 90 11.48 12.53 2.29
N PRO A 91 11.40 13.48 1.34
CA PRO A 91 11.49 14.91 1.65
C PRO A 91 10.36 15.38 2.58
N TRP A 92 9.17 14.79 2.47
CA TRP A 92 8.00 15.16 3.28
C TRP A 92 8.14 14.68 4.73
N ILE A 93 8.72 13.50 4.91
CA ILE A 93 8.98 12.92 6.23
C ILE A 93 10.11 13.67 6.93
N GLU A 94 11.17 14.02 6.19
CA GLU A 94 12.33 14.76 6.73
C GLU A 94 11.97 16.18 7.16
N MET A 95 11.16 16.88 6.36
CA MET A 95 10.72 18.25 6.62
C MET A 95 9.96 18.43 7.95
N ARG A 96 9.36 17.38 8.50
CA ARG A 96 8.60 17.47 9.76
C ARG A 96 9.46 17.47 11.01
N GLU A 97 10.74 17.08 10.87
CA GLU A 97 11.71 17.06 11.97
C GLU A 97 11.22 16.32 13.24
N ASP A 98 10.36 15.32 13.07
CA ASP A 98 9.75 14.53 14.15
C ASP A 98 10.11 13.04 14.10
N THR A 99 11.00 12.66 13.17
CA THR A 99 11.60 11.34 13.09
C THR A 99 13.12 11.41 13.21
N THR A 100 13.71 10.31 13.70
CA THR A 100 15.15 10.06 13.66
C THR A 100 15.44 8.76 12.92
N VAL A 101 16.55 8.72 12.20
CA VAL A 101 17.08 7.50 11.60
C VAL A 101 17.74 6.65 12.69
N LEU A 102 17.59 5.34 12.61
CA LEU A 102 18.19 4.34 13.49
C LEU A 102 19.44 3.76 12.84
N ASP A 103 20.48 3.47 13.61
CA ASP A 103 21.71 2.89 13.07
C ASP A 103 21.50 1.47 12.49
N GLN A 104 20.53 0.74 13.04
CA GLN A 104 20.19 -0.63 12.65
C GLN A 104 18.75 -0.96 13.10
N PRO A 105 18.14 -2.05 12.59
CA PRO A 105 16.87 -2.56 13.09
C PRO A 105 16.88 -2.80 14.61
N THR A 106 15.81 -2.39 15.30
CA THR A 106 15.68 -2.56 16.75
C THR A 106 14.97 -3.87 17.13
N SER A 107 14.26 -4.50 16.19
CA SER A 107 13.78 -5.87 16.39
C SER A 107 14.94 -6.87 16.47
N ARG A 108 14.82 -7.86 17.36
CA ARG A 108 15.76 -8.97 17.47
C ARG A 108 15.76 -9.76 16.16
N TYR A 109 14.59 -10.14 15.66
CA TYR A 109 14.48 -10.94 14.44
C TYR A 109 15.02 -10.19 13.22
N GLY A 110 14.73 -8.89 13.06
CA GLY A 110 15.27 -8.09 11.97
C GLY A 110 16.81 -8.07 11.95
N ARG A 111 17.46 -7.93 13.13
CA ARG A 111 18.92 -8.05 13.23
C ARG A 111 19.44 -9.44 12.86
N GLU A 112 18.76 -10.49 13.34
CA GLU A 112 19.12 -11.88 13.01
C GLU A 112 19.04 -12.13 11.50
N ARG A 113 17.99 -11.66 10.82
CA ARG A 113 17.84 -11.76 9.36
C ARG A 113 18.89 -10.97 8.59
N GLN A 114 19.24 -9.77 9.05
CA GLN A 114 20.27 -8.95 8.41
C GLN A 114 21.67 -9.60 8.46
N LEU A 115 21.95 -10.37 9.51
CA LEU A 115 23.24 -11.06 9.71
C LEU A 115 23.27 -12.49 9.15
N ASP A 116 22.13 -13.05 8.74
CA ASP A 116 22.03 -14.40 8.23
C ASP A 116 22.69 -14.51 6.84
N SER A 117 23.76 -15.28 6.77
CA SER A 117 24.50 -15.54 5.52
C SER A 117 23.75 -16.49 4.58
N THR A 118 22.86 -17.33 5.12
CA THR A 118 22.12 -18.32 4.31
C THR A 118 21.08 -17.64 3.42
N THR A 119 20.61 -16.46 3.79
CA THR A 119 19.61 -15.67 3.06
C THR A 119 20.20 -14.43 2.39
N ALA A 120 21.53 -14.26 2.43
CA ALA A 120 22.23 -13.16 1.78
C ALA A 120 21.89 -12.99 0.28
N HIS A 121 21.75 -14.10 -0.43
CA HIS A 121 21.42 -14.12 -1.86
C HIS A 121 19.97 -13.70 -2.17
N LEU A 122 19.10 -13.67 -1.16
CA LEU A 122 17.69 -13.27 -1.25
C LEU A 122 17.45 -11.84 -0.76
N ARG A 123 18.42 -11.22 -0.06
CA ARG A 123 18.25 -9.90 0.52
C ARG A 123 18.14 -8.83 -0.57
N PHE A 124 17.28 -7.85 -0.31
CA PHE A 124 17.17 -6.66 -1.13
C PHE A 124 18.49 -5.87 -1.10
N GLU A 125 18.89 -5.32 -2.25
CA GLU A 125 20.24 -4.75 -2.44
C GLU A 125 20.46 -3.47 -1.62
N HIS A 126 19.42 -2.66 -1.47
CA HIS A 126 19.50 -1.37 -0.78
C HIS A 126 18.74 -1.39 0.53
N ILE A 127 19.43 -1.81 1.60
CA ILE A 127 18.88 -1.76 2.95
C ILE A 127 18.90 -0.32 3.44
N ARG A 128 17.71 0.26 3.67
CA ARG A 128 17.58 1.59 4.28
C ARG A 128 17.56 1.47 5.79
N ALA A 129 18.24 2.40 6.45
CA ALA A 129 18.19 2.54 7.89
C ALA A 129 16.77 2.94 8.33
N PRO A 130 16.11 2.19 9.23
CA PRO A 130 14.74 2.49 9.63
C PRO A 130 14.65 3.84 10.35
N ARG A 131 13.52 4.51 10.23
CA ARG A 131 13.14 5.70 10.98
C ARG A 131 12.16 5.36 12.10
N LYS A 132 12.23 6.11 13.19
CA LYS A 132 11.21 6.13 14.24
C LYS A 132 10.87 7.56 14.64
N ALA A 133 9.71 7.75 15.26
CA ALA A 133 9.38 9.01 15.90
C ALA A 133 10.44 9.39 16.96
N ILE A 134 10.76 10.68 17.05
CA ILE A 134 11.53 11.23 18.17
C ILE A 134 10.71 11.07 19.46
N GLU A 135 11.39 10.87 20.58
CA GLU A 135 10.72 10.72 21.88
C GLU A 135 9.78 11.89 22.17
N GLY A 136 8.54 11.59 22.58
CA GLY A 136 7.49 12.58 22.82
C GLY A 136 6.77 13.11 21.57
N LYS A 137 7.20 12.73 20.36
CA LYS A 137 6.50 13.07 19.10
C LYS A 137 5.58 11.94 18.64
N ASN A 138 4.59 12.28 17.82
CA ASN A 138 3.69 11.31 17.18
C ASN A 138 3.61 11.63 15.69
N VAL A 139 3.90 10.63 14.86
CA VAL A 139 4.07 10.82 13.42
C VAL A 139 2.84 10.41 12.60
N SER A 140 1.74 10.09 13.27
CA SER A 140 0.52 9.62 12.60
C SER A 140 -0.24 10.76 11.93
N GLN A 141 -0.88 10.46 10.79
CA GLN A 141 -1.73 11.42 10.08
C GLN A 141 -2.90 11.91 10.95
N MET A 142 -3.43 11.06 11.84
CA MET A 142 -4.46 11.45 12.81
C MET A 142 -3.95 12.46 13.84
N HIS A 143 -2.68 12.37 14.25
CA HIS A 143 -2.08 13.34 15.16
C HIS A 143 -1.99 14.72 14.51
N TYR A 144 -1.38 14.80 13.31
CA TYR A 144 -1.29 16.07 12.56
C TYR A 144 -2.68 16.65 12.28
N ALA A 145 -3.62 15.81 11.86
CA ALA A 145 -4.98 16.25 11.56
C ALA A 145 -5.65 16.90 12.77
N ARG A 146 -5.53 16.31 13.97
CA ARG A 146 -6.11 16.86 15.20
C ARG A 146 -5.43 18.14 15.68
N GLN A 147 -4.20 18.39 15.25
CA GLN A 147 -3.50 19.66 15.47
C GLN A 147 -3.87 20.74 14.45
N GLY A 148 -4.72 20.43 13.46
CA GLY A 148 -5.07 21.37 12.40
C GLY A 148 -4.03 21.44 11.27
N ILE A 149 -3.08 20.52 11.22
CA ILE A 149 -2.02 20.49 10.22
C ILE A 149 -2.51 19.70 8.99
N ILE A 150 -2.35 20.31 7.82
CA ILE A 150 -2.53 19.65 6.52
C ILE A 150 -1.15 19.17 6.06
N THR A 151 -0.98 17.86 5.90
CA THR A 151 0.28 17.27 5.42
C THR A 151 0.31 17.18 3.89
N PRO A 152 1.49 17.03 3.26
CA PRO A 152 1.61 16.70 1.84
C PRO A 152 0.79 15.47 1.43
N GLU A 153 0.67 14.44 2.30
CA GLU A 153 -0.19 13.29 1.99
C GLU A 153 -1.67 13.68 1.90
N MET A 154 -2.16 14.57 2.78
CA MET A 154 -3.55 15.04 2.74
C MET A 154 -3.85 15.85 1.47
N GLU A 155 -2.89 16.67 1.02
CA GLU A 155 -3.01 17.39 -0.24
C GLU A 155 -2.97 16.46 -1.46
N PHE A 156 -1.99 15.54 -1.50
CA PHE A 156 -1.87 14.53 -2.55
C PHE A 156 -3.20 13.78 -2.73
N ILE A 157 -3.80 13.35 -1.62
CA ILE A 157 -5.08 12.65 -1.61
C ILE A 157 -6.22 13.52 -2.11
N ALA A 158 -6.28 14.79 -1.72
CA ALA A 158 -7.35 15.68 -2.16
C ALA A 158 -7.35 15.83 -3.69
N ILE A 159 -6.17 16.01 -4.28
CA ILE A 159 -5.99 16.04 -5.74
C ILE A 159 -6.38 14.68 -6.34
N ARG A 160 -5.93 13.57 -5.74
CA ARG A 160 -6.18 12.21 -6.24
C ARG A 160 -7.67 11.85 -6.28
N GLU A 161 -8.42 12.22 -5.25
CA GLU A 161 -9.85 11.96 -5.16
C GLU A 161 -10.69 12.83 -6.10
N ASN A 162 -10.15 13.95 -6.59
CA ASN A 162 -10.85 14.80 -7.56
C ASN A 162 -10.73 14.30 -9.01
N GLN A 163 -9.85 13.35 -9.33
CA GLN A 163 -9.69 12.73 -10.66
C GLN A 163 -9.70 13.73 -11.84
N CYS A 164 -8.91 14.80 -11.75
CA CYS A 164 -8.88 15.88 -12.76
C CYS A 164 -10.23 16.55 -13.06
N ARG A 165 -11.28 16.43 -12.22
CA ARG A 165 -12.63 16.97 -12.56
C ARG A 165 -12.64 18.45 -12.92
N GLU A 166 -11.74 19.23 -12.34
CA GLU A 166 -11.58 20.67 -12.62
C GLU A 166 -11.12 20.99 -14.06
N SER A 167 -10.48 20.06 -14.76
CA SER A 167 -10.04 20.26 -16.14
C SER A 167 -11.10 19.85 -17.18
N VAL A 168 -12.19 19.21 -16.75
CA VAL A 168 -13.26 18.73 -17.62
C VAL A 168 -14.09 19.91 -18.13
N ARG A 169 -14.08 20.12 -19.44
CA ARG A 169 -14.81 21.24 -20.10
C ARG A 169 -16.17 20.81 -20.66
N GLU A 170 -16.29 19.55 -21.04
CA GLU A 170 -17.53 19.02 -21.62
C GLU A 170 -18.64 18.90 -20.56
N ALA A 171 -19.74 19.62 -20.76
CA ALA A 171 -20.88 19.61 -19.86
C ALA A 171 -21.50 18.20 -19.67
N LEU A 172 -21.34 17.31 -20.65
CA LEU A 172 -21.78 15.92 -20.56
C LEU A 172 -20.97 15.13 -19.52
N LEU A 173 -19.66 15.32 -19.48
CA LEU A 173 -18.77 14.63 -18.53
C LEU A 173 -18.91 15.15 -17.10
N LEU A 174 -19.47 16.35 -16.92
CA LEU A 174 -19.83 16.91 -15.62
C LEU A 174 -21.17 16.39 -15.06
N GLN A 175 -21.93 15.61 -15.83
CA GLN A 175 -23.18 15.04 -15.35
C GLN A 175 -22.91 13.89 -14.37
N GLN A 176 -23.32 14.08 -13.12
CA GLN A 176 -23.25 13.06 -12.09
C GLN A 176 -24.66 12.58 -11.72
N HIS A 177 -24.86 11.27 -11.71
CA HIS A 177 -26.10 10.70 -11.18
C HIS A 177 -26.19 11.02 -9.67
N PRO A 178 -27.32 11.54 -9.15
CA PRO A 178 -27.42 11.98 -7.76
C PRO A 178 -27.14 10.85 -6.76
N GLY A 179 -27.54 9.62 -7.12
CA GLY A 179 -27.34 8.43 -6.28
C GLY A 179 -28.11 8.49 -4.96
N GLU A 180 -27.86 7.52 -4.10
CA GLU A 180 -28.31 7.49 -2.70
C GLU A 180 -27.10 7.10 -1.85
N ASN A 181 -26.74 7.96 -0.89
CA ASN A 181 -25.52 7.82 -0.11
C ASN A 181 -25.77 7.42 1.35
N PHE A 182 -27.05 7.25 1.72
CA PHE A 182 -27.54 6.89 3.06
C PHE A 182 -27.03 7.84 4.16
N GLY A 183 -27.03 9.15 3.88
CA GLY A 183 -26.59 10.19 4.82
C GLY A 183 -25.06 10.35 4.91
N ALA A 184 -24.33 9.95 3.87
CA ALA A 184 -22.91 10.29 3.76
C ALA A 184 -22.72 11.79 3.48
N ALA A 185 -21.55 12.32 3.83
CA ALA A 185 -21.20 13.73 3.64
C ALA A 185 -20.10 13.84 2.58
N ILE A 186 -20.43 13.42 1.36
CA ILE A 186 -19.52 13.49 0.20
C ILE A 186 -19.64 14.90 -0.40
N PRO A 187 -18.58 15.73 -0.37
CA PRO A 187 -18.62 17.07 -0.96
C PRO A 187 -18.55 16.99 -2.49
N ALA A 188 -18.87 18.09 -3.16
CA ALA A 188 -18.66 18.20 -4.61
C ALA A 188 -17.17 18.12 -4.94
N ASP A 189 -16.33 18.86 -4.20
CA ASP A 189 -14.88 18.91 -4.35
C ASP A 189 -14.19 18.44 -3.07
N ILE A 190 -13.16 17.63 -3.22
CA ILE A 190 -12.35 17.15 -2.10
C ILE A 190 -11.20 18.15 -1.89
N THR A 191 -11.19 18.81 -0.74
CA THR A 191 -10.11 19.74 -0.38
C THR A 191 -9.16 19.11 0.64
N PRO A 192 -7.89 19.58 0.73
CA PRO A 192 -6.97 19.09 1.77
C PRO A 192 -7.51 19.29 3.19
N GLU A 193 -8.27 20.37 3.43
CA GLU A 193 -8.94 20.61 4.71
C GLU A 193 -10.07 19.61 4.97
N PHE A 194 -10.85 19.23 3.95
CA PHE A 194 -11.86 18.18 4.09
C PHE A 194 -11.20 16.85 4.48
N VAL A 195 -10.13 16.46 3.79
CA VAL A 195 -9.32 15.26 4.09
C VAL A 195 -8.84 15.29 5.54
N ARG A 196 -8.19 16.40 5.96
CA ARG A 196 -7.74 16.60 7.34
C ARG A 196 -8.89 16.44 8.33
N SER A 197 -10.04 17.04 8.07
CA SER A 197 -11.19 16.99 8.97
C SER A 197 -11.77 15.58 9.14
N GLU A 198 -11.77 14.77 8.09
CA GLU A 198 -12.23 13.37 8.11
C GLU A 198 -11.28 12.47 8.89
N VAL A 199 -9.97 12.71 8.73
CA VAL A 199 -8.91 12.02 9.47
C VAL A 199 -8.94 12.40 10.96
N ALA A 200 -9.08 13.69 11.29
CA ALA A 200 -9.09 14.17 12.67
C ALA A 200 -10.21 13.54 13.51
N ARG A 201 -11.41 13.37 12.90
CA ARG A 201 -12.59 12.77 13.53
C ARG A 201 -12.60 11.23 13.48
N GLY A 202 -11.59 10.60 12.87
CA GLY A 202 -11.45 9.16 12.78
C GLY A 202 -12.44 8.48 11.83
N ARG A 203 -13.00 9.21 10.86
CA ARG A 203 -13.92 8.65 9.84
C ARG A 203 -13.20 8.24 8.55
N ALA A 204 -11.95 8.67 8.40
CA ALA A 204 -11.05 8.23 7.36
C ALA A 204 -9.63 8.03 7.89
N VAL A 205 -8.83 7.23 7.19
CA VAL A 205 -7.44 6.92 7.55
C VAL A 205 -6.53 7.01 6.33
N ILE A 206 -5.27 7.39 6.58
CA ILE A 206 -4.19 7.46 5.60
C ILE A 206 -3.10 6.48 6.05
N PRO A 207 -3.08 5.23 5.54
CA PRO A 207 -2.07 4.23 5.90
C PRO A 207 -0.74 4.59 5.21
N ALA A 208 0.17 5.21 5.96
CA ALA A 208 1.38 5.81 5.39
C ALA A 208 2.56 5.79 6.37
N ASN A 209 3.11 4.60 6.61
CA ASN A 209 4.25 4.40 7.52
C ASN A 209 5.44 5.28 7.06
N VAL A 210 6.17 5.85 8.03
CA VAL A 210 7.37 6.67 7.78
C VAL A 210 8.51 5.87 7.13
N ASN A 211 8.48 4.54 7.21
CA ASN A 211 9.43 3.64 6.57
C ASN A 211 8.97 3.12 5.20
N HIS A 212 7.85 3.62 4.67
CA HIS A 212 7.39 3.34 3.32
C HIS A 212 7.37 4.62 2.47
N PRO A 213 8.54 5.17 2.13
CA PRO A 213 8.62 6.41 1.37
C PRO A 213 8.27 6.25 -0.11
N GLU A 214 8.24 5.03 -0.64
CA GLU A 214 7.83 4.72 -2.02
C GLU A 214 6.33 4.91 -2.29
N LEU A 215 5.53 4.92 -1.22
CA LEU A 215 4.08 5.03 -1.24
C LEU A 215 3.60 6.31 -1.95
N GLU A 216 2.67 6.14 -2.88
CA GLU A 216 1.78 7.19 -3.39
C GLU A 216 0.54 7.27 -2.47
N PRO A 217 0.36 8.35 -1.68
CA PRO A 217 -0.69 8.38 -0.67
C PRO A 217 -2.11 8.16 -1.20
N MET A 218 -2.92 7.49 -0.38
CA MET A 218 -4.34 7.24 -0.62
C MET A 218 -5.12 7.32 0.71
N ILE A 219 -6.45 7.42 0.62
CA ILE A 219 -7.34 7.50 1.78
C ILE A 219 -8.40 6.40 1.77
N ILE A 220 -8.73 5.91 2.97
CA ILE A 220 -9.85 4.99 3.18
C ILE A 220 -10.86 5.68 4.08
N GLY A 221 -12.07 5.90 3.58
CA GLY A 221 -13.16 6.48 4.34
C GLY A 221 -14.47 6.52 3.56
N ARG A 222 -15.60 6.62 4.26
CA ARG A 222 -16.95 6.54 3.65
C ARG A 222 -17.23 7.66 2.64
N ASN A 223 -16.60 8.82 2.79
CA ASN A 223 -16.87 10.00 1.96
C ASN A 223 -15.89 10.17 0.79
N PHE A 224 -15.17 9.12 0.44
CA PHE A 224 -14.18 9.06 -0.63
C PHE A 224 -14.55 7.95 -1.61
N LEU A 225 -13.82 7.83 -2.72
CA LEU A 225 -13.97 6.68 -3.62
C LEU A 225 -13.80 5.37 -2.83
N VAL A 226 -14.60 4.36 -3.15
CA VAL A 226 -14.46 3.02 -2.55
C VAL A 226 -13.12 2.46 -2.98
N LYS A 227 -12.39 1.90 -2.01
CA LYS A 227 -11.06 1.31 -2.21
C LYS A 227 -11.12 -0.21 -2.15
N ILE A 228 -10.29 -0.87 -2.93
CA ILE A 228 -10.19 -2.33 -3.00
C ILE A 228 -8.78 -2.80 -2.61
N ASN A 229 -8.72 -3.99 -2.00
CA ASN A 229 -7.47 -4.59 -1.54
C ASN A 229 -7.16 -5.87 -2.33
N GLY A 230 -5.93 -6.02 -2.82
CA GLY A 230 -5.42 -7.29 -3.34
C GLY A 230 -4.68 -8.09 -2.26
N ASN A 231 -4.97 -9.39 -2.15
CA ASN A 231 -4.20 -10.29 -1.26
C ASN A 231 -3.18 -11.07 -2.09
N ILE A 232 -1.92 -11.02 -1.67
CA ILE A 232 -0.83 -11.83 -2.20
C ILE A 232 -0.21 -12.63 -1.05
N GLY A 233 0.84 -13.38 -1.32
CA GLY A 233 1.59 -14.08 -0.30
C GLY A 233 2.13 -15.40 -0.82
N ASN A 234 3.35 -15.71 -0.38
CA ASN A 234 3.93 -17.03 -0.58
C ASN A 234 3.20 -18.07 0.29
N SER A 235 3.25 -19.33 -0.15
CA SER A 235 2.82 -20.45 0.67
C SER A 235 3.98 -21.41 0.89
N ALA A 236 3.88 -22.26 1.91
CA ALA A 236 4.87 -23.30 2.18
C ALA A 236 5.06 -24.32 1.03
N ILE A 237 4.24 -24.26 -0.02
CA ILE A 237 4.16 -25.23 -1.12
C ILE A 237 4.54 -24.60 -2.48
N THR A 238 4.28 -23.29 -2.68
CA THR A 238 4.46 -22.60 -3.96
C THR A 238 4.88 -21.14 -3.80
N SER A 239 5.46 -20.58 -4.87
CA SER A 239 5.92 -19.19 -5.06
C SER A 239 7.39 -18.89 -4.79
N SER A 240 7.85 -17.77 -5.35
CA SER A 240 9.18 -17.16 -5.20
C SER A 240 9.06 -15.65 -4.99
N ILE A 241 10.15 -14.97 -4.59
CA ILE A 241 10.16 -13.51 -4.38
C ILE A 241 9.72 -12.75 -5.64
N ALA A 242 10.27 -13.10 -6.81
CA ALA A 242 9.91 -12.46 -8.08
C ALA A 242 8.42 -12.62 -8.40
N GLU A 243 7.85 -13.80 -8.15
CA GLU A 243 6.42 -14.05 -8.35
C GLU A 243 5.54 -13.21 -7.41
N GLU A 244 5.94 -13.01 -6.16
CA GLU A 244 5.19 -12.16 -5.23
C GLU A 244 5.25 -10.67 -5.60
N VAL A 245 6.41 -10.18 -6.07
CA VAL A 245 6.51 -8.82 -6.60
C VAL A 245 5.66 -8.68 -7.86
N ASP A 246 5.68 -9.65 -8.79
CA ASP A 246 4.85 -9.60 -10.00
C ASP A 246 3.35 -9.62 -9.67
N LYS A 247 2.90 -10.41 -8.69
CA LYS A 247 1.51 -10.39 -8.22
C LYS A 247 1.11 -9.01 -7.67
N MET A 248 2.00 -8.35 -6.94
CA MET A 248 1.78 -6.99 -6.43
C MET A 248 1.65 -5.98 -7.59
N VAL A 249 2.59 -6.01 -8.54
CA VAL A 249 2.55 -5.14 -9.74
C VAL A 249 1.28 -5.41 -10.55
N TRP A 250 0.92 -6.67 -10.74
CA TRP A 250 -0.28 -7.07 -11.46
C TRP A 250 -1.57 -6.62 -10.74
N GLY A 251 -1.63 -6.78 -9.42
CA GLY A 251 -2.77 -6.35 -8.62
C GLY A 251 -2.98 -4.83 -8.69
N THR A 252 -1.91 -4.07 -8.47
CA THR A 252 -1.95 -2.59 -8.51
C THR A 252 -2.24 -2.06 -9.91
N ARG A 253 -1.72 -2.71 -10.95
CA ARG A 253 -2.09 -2.45 -12.35
C ARG A 253 -3.60 -2.52 -12.56
N TRP A 254 -4.27 -3.54 -12.03
CA TRP A 254 -5.71 -3.73 -12.24
C TRP A 254 -6.62 -3.04 -11.21
N GLY A 255 -6.07 -2.11 -10.43
CA GLY A 255 -6.86 -1.24 -9.56
C GLY A 255 -6.80 -1.58 -8.07
N ALA A 256 -5.91 -2.48 -7.62
CA ALA A 256 -5.74 -2.70 -6.18
C ALA A 256 -5.18 -1.44 -5.51
N ASP A 257 -5.98 -0.80 -4.67
CA ASP A 257 -5.61 0.42 -3.93
C ASP A 257 -4.70 0.15 -2.74
N THR A 258 -4.75 -1.06 -2.20
CA THR A 258 -3.84 -1.58 -1.16
C THR A 258 -3.50 -3.03 -1.48
N ILE A 259 -2.37 -3.50 -0.95
CA ILE A 259 -1.97 -4.91 -1.06
C ILE A 259 -1.71 -5.45 0.33
N MET A 260 -2.21 -6.65 0.64
CA MET A 260 -1.77 -7.38 1.84
C MET A 260 -0.83 -8.51 1.48
N ASP A 261 0.33 -8.52 2.14
CA ASP A 261 1.22 -9.67 2.17
C ASP A 261 0.73 -10.66 3.24
N LEU A 262 0.13 -11.76 2.78
CA LEU A 262 -0.35 -12.87 3.61
C LEU A 262 0.60 -14.07 3.55
N SER A 263 1.87 -13.85 3.18
CA SER A 263 2.92 -14.86 3.12
C SER A 263 2.99 -15.70 4.39
N THR A 264 3.14 -17.02 4.21
CA THR A 264 3.34 -17.98 5.30
C THR A 264 4.42 -19.00 4.94
N GLY A 265 5.14 -19.48 5.96
CA GLY A 265 6.32 -20.35 5.78
C GLY A 265 7.63 -19.57 5.84
N LYS A 266 8.58 -19.92 4.95
CA LYS A 266 9.96 -19.43 5.02
C LYS A 266 10.13 -18.07 4.33
N ASN A 267 11.17 -17.34 4.73
CA ASN A 267 11.65 -16.10 4.10
C ASN A 267 10.62 -14.97 3.97
N ILE A 268 9.59 -14.95 4.84
CA ILE A 268 8.54 -13.91 4.85
C ILE A 268 9.17 -12.51 4.98
N HIS A 269 10.23 -12.38 5.78
CA HIS A 269 10.95 -11.12 5.96
C HIS A 269 11.53 -10.59 4.65
N GLU A 270 12.28 -11.43 3.93
CA GLU A 270 12.92 -11.05 2.67
C GLU A 270 11.88 -10.77 1.59
N THR A 271 10.90 -11.66 1.42
CA THR A 271 9.82 -11.48 0.43
C THR A 271 9.11 -10.15 0.64
N ARG A 272 8.76 -9.81 1.88
CA ARG A 272 8.09 -8.55 2.20
C ARG A 272 8.96 -7.33 1.95
N GLU A 273 10.27 -7.42 2.17
CA GLU A 273 11.19 -6.32 1.86
C GLU A 273 11.16 -5.99 0.37
N TRP A 274 11.22 -7.00 -0.51
CA TRP A 274 11.09 -6.80 -1.94
C TRP A 274 9.75 -6.21 -2.35
N ILE A 275 8.65 -6.67 -1.72
CA ILE A 275 7.31 -6.12 -1.97
C ILE A 275 7.24 -4.64 -1.58
N LEU A 276 7.65 -4.28 -0.36
CA LEU A 276 7.57 -2.91 0.16
C LEU A 276 8.41 -1.93 -0.68
N ARG A 277 9.67 -2.29 -0.97
CA ARG A 277 10.56 -1.43 -1.76
C ARG A 277 10.09 -1.24 -3.20
N ASN A 278 9.18 -2.08 -3.67
CA ASN A 278 8.58 -2.00 -5.00
C ASN A 278 7.10 -1.57 -4.95
N SER A 279 6.50 -1.26 -3.80
CA SER A 279 5.07 -0.95 -3.77
C SER A 279 4.79 0.54 -3.85
N PRO A 280 3.94 1.00 -4.80
CA PRO A 280 3.44 2.36 -4.81
C PRO A 280 2.19 2.51 -3.93
N VAL A 281 1.63 1.42 -3.41
CA VAL A 281 0.38 1.40 -2.63
C VAL A 281 0.63 0.93 -1.20
N PRO A 282 -0.28 1.21 -0.25
CA PRO A 282 -0.11 0.75 1.13
C PRO A 282 -0.02 -0.78 1.22
N ILE A 283 0.94 -1.25 2.02
CA ILE A 283 1.11 -2.67 2.32
C ILE A 283 0.56 -2.99 3.70
N GLY A 284 -0.35 -3.96 3.76
CA GLY A 284 -0.86 -4.53 4.99
C GLY A 284 -0.32 -5.92 5.30
N THR A 285 -0.35 -6.30 6.57
CA THR A 285 -0.02 -7.68 6.99
C THR A 285 -0.95 -8.17 8.08
N VAL A 286 -0.84 -9.47 8.40
CA VAL A 286 -1.37 -10.06 9.62
C VAL A 286 -0.18 -10.52 10.47
N PRO A 287 0.33 -9.70 11.43
CA PRO A 287 1.58 -9.99 12.12
C PRO A 287 1.61 -11.34 12.85
N ILE A 288 0.44 -11.88 13.25
CA ILE A 288 0.34 -13.18 13.91
C ILE A 288 0.81 -14.34 13.01
N TYR A 289 0.77 -14.19 11.68
CA TYR A 289 1.22 -15.23 10.76
C TYR A 289 2.73 -15.42 10.85
N GLN A 290 3.50 -14.33 10.82
CA GLN A 290 4.94 -14.41 10.99
C GLN A 290 5.31 -14.78 12.43
N ALA A 291 4.58 -14.27 13.43
CA ALA A 291 4.82 -14.65 14.82
C ALA A 291 4.65 -16.16 15.05
N LEU A 292 3.67 -16.79 14.38
CA LEU A 292 3.44 -18.22 14.43
C LEU A 292 4.58 -19.03 13.77
N GLU A 293 5.15 -18.54 12.68
CA GLU A 293 6.33 -19.17 12.05
C GLU A 293 7.59 -19.06 12.95
N LYS A 294 7.72 -18.00 13.76
CA LYS A 294 8.82 -17.86 14.73
C LYS A 294 8.77 -18.91 15.86
N VAL A 295 7.64 -19.60 16.02
CA VAL A 295 7.42 -20.68 17.00
C VAL A 295 7.08 -22.01 16.31
N ASP A 296 7.57 -22.21 15.08
CA ASP A 296 7.42 -23.45 14.32
C ASP A 296 5.96 -23.93 14.17
N GLY A 297 5.00 -23.02 14.11
CA GLY A 297 3.59 -23.35 13.92
C GLY A 297 2.80 -23.66 15.21
N LYS A 298 3.43 -23.58 16.39
CA LYS A 298 2.79 -23.92 17.67
C LYS A 298 2.14 -22.70 18.31
N ALA A 299 0.82 -22.61 18.20
CA ALA A 299 0.06 -21.45 18.69
C ALA A 299 0.22 -21.23 20.20
N GLU A 300 0.37 -22.30 20.98
CA GLU A 300 0.55 -22.27 22.43
C GLU A 300 1.91 -21.69 22.88
N GLU A 301 2.90 -21.62 21.97
CA GLU A 301 4.21 -21.03 22.24
C GLU A 301 4.24 -19.53 21.91
N LEU A 302 3.15 -18.96 21.38
CA LEU A 302 3.04 -17.52 21.13
C LEU A 302 3.03 -16.73 22.42
N THR A 303 3.86 -15.69 22.47
CA THR A 303 3.97 -14.76 23.60
C THR A 303 3.89 -13.31 23.12
N TRP A 304 3.62 -12.40 24.05
CA TRP A 304 3.65 -10.97 23.76
C TRP A 304 5.02 -10.52 23.24
N GLU A 305 6.10 -11.07 23.78
CA GLU A 305 7.47 -10.72 23.41
C GLU A 305 7.75 -11.04 21.93
N ILE A 306 7.30 -12.20 21.45
CA ILE A 306 7.43 -12.61 20.05
C ILE A 306 6.56 -11.74 19.14
N PHE A 307 5.32 -11.46 19.57
CA PHE A 307 4.41 -10.62 18.79
C PHE A 307 4.92 -9.17 18.71
N LYS A 308 5.37 -8.60 19.82
CA LYS A 308 5.99 -7.26 19.90
C LYS A 308 7.21 -7.15 18.99
N ASP A 309 8.11 -8.13 19.03
CA ASP A 309 9.28 -8.15 18.16
C ASP A 309 8.88 -8.15 16.67
N THR A 310 7.84 -8.92 16.33
CA THR A 310 7.27 -8.98 14.97
C THR A 310 6.63 -7.65 14.55
N LEU A 311 5.92 -6.96 15.45
CA LEU A 311 5.37 -5.64 15.17
C LEU A 311 6.47 -4.61 14.90
N ILE A 312 7.53 -4.59 15.70
CA ILE A 312 8.66 -3.66 15.53
C ILE A 312 9.36 -3.95 14.20
N GLU A 313 9.65 -5.22 13.91
CA GLU A 313 10.26 -5.64 12.65
C GLU A 313 9.48 -5.13 11.44
N GLN A 314 8.17 -5.39 11.38
CA GLN A 314 7.36 -5.01 10.24
C GLN A 314 7.15 -3.49 10.14
N ALA A 315 7.07 -2.79 11.28
CA ALA A 315 6.98 -1.33 11.31
C ALA A 315 8.27 -0.66 10.80
N GLU A 316 9.43 -1.25 11.11
CA GLU A 316 10.74 -0.80 10.61
C GLU A 316 10.92 -1.07 9.11
N GLN A 317 10.33 -2.14 8.57
CA GLN A 317 10.35 -2.40 7.12
C GLN A 317 9.47 -1.42 6.34
N GLY A 318 8.37 -0.96 6.93
CA GLY A 318 7.43 -0.03 6.29
C GLY A 318 6.00 -0.53 6.13
N VAL A 319 5.57 -1.60 6.81
CA VAL A 319 4.16 -2.03 6.74
C VAL A 319 3.24 -0.90 7.22
N ASP A 320 2.22 -0.54 6.42
CA ASP A 320 1.37 0.62 6.65
C ASP A 320 0.20 0.36 7.60
N TYR A 321 -0.29 -0.89 7.64
CA TYR A 321 -1.35 -1.29 8.55
C TYR A 321 -1.27 -2.76 8.97
N PHE A 322 -1.75 -3.03 10.17
CA PHE A 322 -1.79 -4.37 10.74
C PHE A 322 -3.22 -4.82 10.99
N THR A 323 -3.56 -6.01 10.49
CA THR A 323 -4.76 -6.72 10.92
C THR A 323 -4.45 -7.48 12.21
N ILE A 324 -4.98 -6.97 13.32
CA ILE A 324 -4.79 -7.55 14.67
C ILE A 324 -6.13 -8.06 15.22
N HIS A 325 -6.17 -9.34 15.56
CA HIS A 325 -7.39 -10.04 16.00
C HIS A 325 -7.68 -9.86 17.49
N ALA A 326 -7.49 -8.65 18.04
CA ALA A 326 -7.65 -8.37 19.47
C ALA A 326 -9.10 -8.48 19.98
N GLY A 327 -10.08 -8.60 19.08
CA GLY A 327 -11.49 -8.84 19.41
C GLY A 327 -11.85 -10.30 19.71
N VAL A 328 -10.94 -11.25 19.48
CA VAL A 328 -11.14 -12.67 19.80
C VAL A 328 -10.83 -12.89 21.28
N LEU A 329 -11.85 -12.68 22.11
CA LEU A 329 -11.72 -12.81 23.56
C LEU A 329 -12.12 -14.23 23.99
N LEU A 330 -11.46 -14.76 25.03
CA LEU A 330 -11.71 -16.12 25.54
C LEU A 330 -13.20 -16.43 25.74
N ARG A 331 -13.95 -15.49 26.33
CA ARG A 331 -15.40 -15.63 26.57
C ARG A 331 -16.26 -15.72 25.31
N TYR A 332 -15.72 -15.39 24.14
CA TYR A 332 -16.42 -15.47 22.85
C TYR A 332 -16.19 -16.79 22.12
N VAL A 333 -15.15 -17.55 22.46
CA VAL A 333 -14.86 -18.85 21.82
C VAL A 333 -16.02 -19.84 21.96
N PRO A 334 -16.66 -20.02 23.14
CA PRO A 334 -17.80 -20.94 23.26
C PRO A 334 -19.00 -20.55 22.39
N LEU A 335 -19.16 -19.26 22.04
CA LEU A 335 -20.26 -18.79 21.19
C LEU A 335 -20.15 -19.28 19.74
N THR A 336 -18.99 -19.80 19.34
CA THR A 336 -18.77 -20.34 17.98
C THR A 336 -19.06 -21.84 17.89
N ALA A 337 -19.30 -22.53 19.00
CA ALA A 337 -19.43 -23.99 19.04
C ALA A 337 -20.61 -24.54 18.20
N SER A 338 -21.69 -23.77 18.05
CA SER A 338 -22.88 -24.16 17.27
C SER A 338 -22.85 -23.65 15.82
N ARG A 339 -21.76 -23.04 15.36
CA ARG A 339 -21.64 -22.60 13.96
C ARG A 339 -21.38 -23.79 13.04
N LEU A 340 -22.06 -23.81 11.90
CA LEU A 340 -21.85 -24.84 10.87
C LEU A 340 -20.38 -24.94 10.41
N THR A 341 -19.69 -23.81 10.32
CA THR A 341 -18.32 -23.70 9.78
C THR A 341 -17.29 -23.19 10.81
N GLY A 342 -17.66 -23.11 12.09
CA GLY A 342 -16.75 -22.71 13.17
C GLY A 342 -16.12 -21.31 13.00
N ILE A 343 -14.80 -21.22 13.20
CA ILE A 343 -13.98 -20.01 13.03
C ILE A 343 -13.19 -20.14 11.73
N VAL A 344 -13.59 -19.39 10.71
CA VAL A 344 -12.99 -19.44 9.36
C VAL A 344 -11.86 -18.42 9.15
N SER A 345 -11.67 -17.48 10.09
CA SER A 345 -10.53 -16.58 10.07
C SER A 345 -9.29 -17.34 10.53
N ARG A 346 -8.26 -17.43 9.70
CA ARG A 346 -6.98 -18.06 10.06
C ARG A 346 -6.37 -17.38 11.29
N GLY A 347 -6.22 -16.05 11.27
CA GLY A 347 -5.69 -15.30 12.40
C GLY A 347 -6.56 -15.41 13.65
N GLY A 348 -7.89 -15.41 13.49
CA GLY A 348 -8.82 -15.61 14.59
C GLY A 348 -8.74 -17.01 15.20
N SER A 349 -8.51 -18.05 14.38
CA SER A 349 -8.35 -19.43 14.83
C SER A 349 -7.00 -19.70 15.49
N ILE A 350 -5.99 -18.87 15.26
CA ILE A 350 -4.71 -18.93 15.99
C ILE A 350 -4.86 -18.33 17.40
N MET A 351 -5.71 -17.31 17.53
CA MET A 351 -5.98 -16.64 18.82
C MET A 351 -6.96 -17.40 19.72
N ALA A 352 -7.85 -18.21 19.12
CA ALA A 352 -8.89 -18.98 19.81
C ALA A 352 -8.34 -20.35 20.24
#